data_AF-A0A8J6YZI2-F1
#
_entry.id   AF-A0A8J6YZI2-F1
#
_cell.length_a   1.000
_cell.length_b   1.000
_cell.length_c   1.000
_cell.angle_alpha   90.00
_cell.angle_beta   90.00
_cell.angle_gamma   90.00
#
_symmetry.space_group_name_H-M   'P 1'
#
loop_
_entity.id
_entity.type
_entity.pdbx_description
1 polymer ?
#
loop_
_entity_poly.entity_id
_entity_poly.type
_entity_poly.pdbx_seq_one_letter_code
_entity_poly.pdbx_strand_id
1 'polypeptide(L)'
;MKILFACDLDNTLIYSYKHRRAEDICVEIYDGREQSFMSPRSLELLKKIAEKILFVPITTRSIEQYRRIFWAADFKPTVAVVANGAYILDGNNQKFFLHGEILPYVDELEVLREKFSTDERFNICRIVD
;
A
#
# COMPACT_ATOMS: atom_id res chain seq x y z
N MET A 1 12.60 -23.61 6.91
CA MET A 1 12.48 -22.79 5.69
C MET A 1 11.68 -21.54 6.05
N LYS A 2 12.19 -20.33 5.80
CA LYS A 2 11.44 -19.08 6.00
C LYS A 2 10.86 -18.68 4.64
N ILE A 3 9.55 -18.79 4.47
CA ILE A 3 8.87 -18.36 3.25
C ILE A 3 8.53 -16.88 3.41
N LEU A 4 8.95 -16.06 2.45
CA LEU A 4 8.49 -14.67 2.32
C LEU A 4 7.31 -14.66 1.35
N PHE A 5 6.18 -14.10 1.79
CA PHE A 5 5.00 -13.92 0.96
C PHE A 5 4.80 -12.42 0.71
N ALA A 6 5.32 -11.98 -0.43
CA ALA A 6 5.11 -10.63 -0.93
C ALA A 6 3.76 -10.58 -1.65
N CYS A 7 2.90 -9.65 -1.27
CA CYS A 7 1.55 -9.59 -1.81
C CYS A 7 1.10 -8.16 -2.03
N ASP A 8 0.48 -7.93 -3.19
CA ASP A 8 -0.27 -6.70 -3.44
C ASP A 8 -1.53 -6.60 -2.55
N LEU A 9 -2.03 -5.39 -2.33
CA LEU A 9 -3.19 -5.12 -1.48
C LEU A 9 -4.45 -4.81 -2.29
N ASP A 10 -4.50 -3.69 -3.01
CA ASP A 10 -5.71 -3.18 -3.64
C ASP A 10 -6.13 -4.02 -4.84
N ASN A 11 -7.39 -4.48 -4.86
CA ASN A 11 -7.92 -5.47 -5.80
C ASN A 11 -7.28 -6.87 -5.72
N THR A 12 -6.47 -7.13 -4.68
CA THR A 12 -5.89 -8.44 -4.39
C THR A 12 -6.44 -8.98 -3.07
N LEU A 13 -6.17 -8.30 -1.96
CA LEU A 13 -6.69 -8.62 -0.62
C LEU A 13 -7.74 -7.61 -0.15
N ILE A 14 -7.56 -6.34 -0.52
CA ILE A 14 -8.37 -5.20 -0.09
C ILE A 14 -9.19 -4.68 -1.28
N TYR A 15 -10.48 -4.44 -1.04
CA TYR A 15 -11.42 -3.95 -2.03
C TYR A 15 -12.11 -2.68 -1.53
N SER A 16 -12.36 -1.74 -2.42
CA SER A 16 -13.06 -0.51 -2.05
C SER A 16 -14.55 -0.75 -1.77
N TYR A 17 -15.20 0.21 -1.12
CA TYR A 17 -16.65 0.17 -0.87
C TYR A 17 -17.51 -0.07 -2.14
N LYS A 18 -16.99 0.28 -3.32
CA LYS A 18 -17.66 0.04 -4.62
C LYS A 18 -17.64 -1.44 -5.05
N HIS A 19 -16.66 -2.21 -4.59
CA HIS A 19 -16.44 -3.60 -4.97
C HIS A 19 -16.61 -4.58 -3.80
N ARG A 20 -17.03 -4.09 -2.62
CA ARG A 20 -17.26 -4.92 -1.45
C ARG A 20 -18.43 -5.89 -1.66
N ARG A 21 -18.34 -7.06 -1.04
CA ARG A 21 -19.44 -7.99 -0.84
C ARG A 21 -20.11 -7.73 0.50
N ALA A 22 -21.30 -8.30 0.70
CA ALA A 22 -22.10 -8.05 1.91
C ALA A 22 -21.41 -8.58 3.19
N GLU A 23 -20.64 -9.65 3.04
CA GLU A 23 -19.91 -10.34 4.10
C GLU A 23 -18.49 -9.80 4.33
N ASP A 24 -18.02 -8.85 3.52
CA ASP A 24 -16.66 -8.35 3.64
C ASP A 24 -16.49 -7.50 4.90
N ILE A 25 -15.33 -7.65 5.53
CA ILE A 25 -14.98 -7.00 6.80
C ILE A 25 -14.29 -5.68 6.47
N CYS A 26 -14.80 -4.58 7.03
CA CYS A 26 -14.17 -3.26 6.91
C CYS A 26 -12.78 -3.27 7.56
N VAL A 27 -11.77 -2.81 6.82
CA VAL A 27 -10.37 -2.71 7.25
C VAL A 27 -9.81 -1.29 7.11
N GLU A 28 -10.60 -0.30 6.73
CA GLU A 28 -10.17 1.10 6.71
C GLU A 28 -11.38 2.02 6.86
N ILE A 29 -11.26 3.00 7.76
CA ILE A 29 -12.18 4.13 7.83
C ILE A 29 -11.39 5.40 7.49
N TYR A 30 -11.96 6.22 6.61
CA TYR A 30 -11.44 7.54 6.25
C TYR A 30 -12.58 8.54 6.26
N ASP A 31 -12.38 9.67 6.93
CA ASP A 31 -13.37 10.74 7.06
C ASP A 31 -14.75 10.24 7.53
N GLY A 32 -14.74 9.38 8.56
CA GLY A 32 -15.95 8.77 9.14
C GLY A 32 -16.66 7.76 8.24
N ARG A 33 -16.07 7.39 7.09
CA ARG A 33 -16.66 6.44 6.12
C ARG A 33 -15.80 5.21 5.97
N GLU A 34 -16.45 4.05 5.88
CA GLU A 34 -15.79 2.81 5.51
C GLU A 34 -15.28 2.90 4.07
N GLN A 35 -13.97 2.69 3.85
CA GLN A 35 -13.35 2.82 2.53
C GLN A 35 -12.97 1.47 1.94
N SER A 36 -12.39 0.61 2.76
CA SER A 36 -11.70 -0.59 2.32
C SER A 36 -12.16 -1.82 3.09
N PHE A 37 -12.25 -2.95 2.41
CA PHE A 37 -12.83 -4.19 2.91
C PHE A 37 -11.97 -5.39 2.51
N MET A 38 -11.92 -6.43 3.35
CA MET A 38 -11.33 -7.73 3.02
C MET A 38 -12.37 -8.83 3.18
N SER A 39 -12.27 -9.88 2.36
CA SER A 39 -13.13 -11.05 2.56
C SER A 39 -12.79 -11.78 3.86
N PRO A 40 -13.77 -12.36 4.58
CA PRO A 40 -13.52 -13.17 5.78
C PRO A 40 -12.56 -14.32 5.51
N ARG A 41 -12.66 -14.94 4.33
CA ARG A 41 -11.79 -16.03 3.89
C ARG A 41 -10.33 -15.59 3.75
N SER A 42 -10.08 -14.41 3.16
CA SER A 42 -8.71 -13.88 3.04
C SER A 42 -8.10 -13.64 4.40
N LEU A 43 -8.85 -13.03 5.32
CA LEU A 43 -8.41 -12.78 6.70
C LEU A 43 -8.11 -14.09 7.44
N GLU A 44 -8.98 -15.09 7.32
CA GLU A 44 -8.78 -16.40 7.94
C GLU A 44 -7.53 -17.11 7.41
N LEU A 45 -7.34 -17.12 6.08
CA LEU A 45 -6.19 -17.75 5.46
C LEU A 45 -4.88 -17.05 5.84
N LEU A 46 -4.87 -15.71 5.83
CA LEU A 46 -3.73 -14.92 6.25
C LEU A 46 -3.31 -15.24 7.68
N LYS A 47 -4.27 -15.30 8.62
CA LYS A 47 -4.03 -15.73 10.01
C LYS A 47 -3.41 -17.13 10.09
N LYS A 48 -3.96 -18.09 9.34
CA LYS A 48 -3.49 -19.49 9.32
C LYS A 48 -2.04 -19.62 8.84
N ILE A 49 -1.62 -18.78 7.89
CA ILE A 49 -0.27 -18.85 7.34
C ILE A 49 0.74 -17.95 8.07
N ALA A 50 0.27 -16.92 8.77
CA ALA A 50 1.12 -15.91 9.42
C ALA A 50 2.19 -16.47 10.35
N GLU A 51 1.92 -17.57 11.06
CA GLU A 51 2.89 -18.21 11.95
C GLU A 51 4.05 -18.90 11.20
N LYS A 52 3.85 -19.19 9.91
CA LYS A 52 4.77 -19.99 9.08
C LYS A 52 5.48 -19.16 8.01
N ILE A 53 5.01 -17.94 7.77
CA ILE A 53 5.49 -17.08 6.69
C ILE A 53 5.81 -15.67 7.19
N LEU A 54 6.73 -14.99 6.51
CA LEU A 54 6.88 -13.54 6.63
C LEU A 54 6.00 -12.91 5.55
N PHE A 55 4.85 -12.37 5.94
CA PHE A 55 3.97 -11.63 5.05
C PHE A 55 4.46 -10.19 4.89
N VAL A 56 4.68 -9.76 3.64
CA VAL A 56 5.14 -8.42 3.29
C VAL A 56 4.18 -7.80 2.27
N PRO A 57 3.29 -6.88 2.69
CA PRO A 57 2.50 -6.09 1.76
C PRO A 57 3.41 -5.27 0.84
N ILE A 58 3.09 -5.25 -0.44
CA ILE A 58 3.71 -4.37 -1.43
C ILE A 58 2.59 -3.60 -2.10
N THR A 59 2.50 -2.29 -1.89
CA THR A 59 1.33 -1.51 -2.31
C THR A 59 1.72 -0.18 -2.93
N THR A 60 0.86 0.29 -3.83
CA THR A 60 0.91 1.66 -4.35
C THR A 60 0.42 2.70 -3.34
N ARG A 61 -0.24 2.27 -2.26
CA ARG A 61 -0.72 3.17 -1.21
C ARG A 61 0.42 3.96 -0.62
N SER A 62 0.12 5.23 -0.38
CA SER A 62 0.90 6.14 0.46
C SER A 62 1.14 5.55 1.86
N ILE A 63 2.16 6.02 2.58
CA ILE A 63 2.44 5.65 3.96
C ILE A 63 1.22 5.95 4.84
N GLU A 64 0.62 7.12 4.68
CA GLU A 64 -0.58 7.51 5.42
C GLU A 64 -1.77 6.58 5.10
N GLN A 65 -2.01 6.31 3.82
CA GLN A 65 -3.06 5.40 3.38
C GLN A 65 -2.86 3.97 3.91
N TYR A 66 -1.63 3.46 3.89
CA TYR A 66 -1.30 2.14 4.43
C TYR A 66 -1.53 2.09 5.94
N ARG A 67 -1.14 3.14 6.68
CA ARG A 67 -1.30 3.20 8.15
C ARG A 67 -2.75 3.22 8.62
N ARG A 68 -3.70 3.61 7.77
CA ARG A 68 -5.13 3.53 8.08
C ARG A 68 -5.70 2.11 8.04
N ILE A 69 -4.96 1.15 7.50
CA ILE A 69 -5.42 -0.24 7.42
C ILE A 69 -5.45 -0.85 8.83
N PHE A 70 -6.62 -1.35 9.20
CA PHE A 70 -6.85 -2.10 10.41
C PHE A 70 -6.37 -3.54 10.22
N TRP A 71 -5.26 -3.85 10.88
CA TRP A 71 -4.75 -5.21 10.99
C TRP A 71 -5.28 -5.85 12.28
N ALA A 72 -5.57 -7.15 12.24
CA ALA A 72 -5.96 -7.87 13.45
C ALA A 72 -4.78 -7.95 14.44
N ALA A 73 -5.03 -7.93 15.75
CA ALA A 73 -3.97 -7.90 16.74
C ALA A 73 -3.02 -9.12 16.65
N ASP A 74 -3.58 -10.28 16.27
CA ASP A 74 -2.88 -11.53 16.02
C ASP A 74 -2.22 -11.60 14.64
N PHE A 75 -2.50 -10.64 13.75
CA PHE A 75 -1.99 -10.59 12.39
C PHE A 75 -1.75 -9.17 11.92
N LYS A 76 -0.55 -8.64 12.21
CA LYS A 76 -0.06 -7.35 11.72
C LYS A 76 1.29 -7.52 11.02
N PRO A 77 1.41 -7.10 9.74
CA PRO A 77 2.70 -7.10 9.06
C PRO A 77 3.69 -6.20 9.79
N THR A 78 4.88 -6.71 10.11
CA THR A 78 5.97 -5.93 10.71
C THR A 78 6.76 -5.14 9.67
N VAL A 79 6.80 -5.64 8.44
CA VAL A 79 7.47 -5.03 7.29
C VAL A 79 6.46 -4.82 6.16
N ALA A 80 6.52 -3.67 5.50
CA ALA A 80 5.73 -3.39 4.30
C ALA A 80 6.52 -2.52 3.32
N VAL A 81 6.21 -2.68 2.03
CA VAL A 81 6.71 -1.83 0.95
C VAL A 81 5.54 -0.98 0.46
N VAL A 82 5.69 0.34 0.51
CA VAL A 82 4.61 1.31 0.24
C VAL A 82 5.08 2.37 -0.76
N ALA A 83 4.16 3.26 -1.16
CA ALA A 83 4.37 4.29 -2.15
C ALA A 83 5.00 3.72 -3.44
N ASN A 84 4.44 2.62 -3.93
CA ASN A 84 4.86 1.93 -5.14
C ASN A 84 6.34 1.49 -5.14
N GLY A 85 6.84 1.06 -3.97
CA GLY A 85 8.24 0.60 -3.84
C GLY A 85 9.19 1.63 -3.24
N ALA A 86 8.77 2.88 -3.11
CA ALA A 86 9.66 3.97 -2.67
C ALA A 86 10.04 3.90 -1.19
N TYR A 87 9.21 3.30 -0.34
CA TYR A 87 9.49 3.19 1.10
C TYR A 87 9.35 1.77 1.62
N ILE A 88 10.26 1.40 2.50
CA ILE A 88 10.14 0.22 3.36
C ILE A 88 9.79 0.71 4.77
N LEU A 89 8.68 0.19 5.29
CA LEU A 89 8.26 0.34 6.67
C LEU A 89 8.75 -0.88 7.46
N ASP A 90 9.41 -0.67 8.60
CA ASP A 90 9.84 -1.73 9.51
C ASP A 90 9.51 -1.31 10.96
N GLY A 91 8.37 -1.80 11.46
CA GLY A 91 7.78 -1.32 12.71
C GLY A 91 7.48 0.19 12.65
N ASN A 92 8.21 0.97 13.43
CA ASN A 92 8.12 2.44 13.43
C ASN A 92 9.14 3.12 12.52
N ASN A 93 10.10 2.36 11.97
CA ASN A 93 11.13 2.89 11.10
C ASN A 93 10.59 3.00 9.67
N GLN A 94 11.05 4.05 8.99
CA GLN A 94 10.72 4.32 7.59
C GLN A 94 12.05 4.49 6.86
N LYS A 95 12.26 3.72 5.80
CA LYS A 95 13.45 3.82 4.97
C LYS A 95 13.06 4.14 3.55
N PHE A 96 13.52 5.28 3.05
CA PHE A 96 13.40 5.62 1.65
C PHE A 96 14.33 4.75 0.81
N PHE A 97 13.80 4.21 -0.28
CA PHE A 97 14.47 3.34 -1.20
C PHE A 97 14.50 4.01 -2.57
N LEU A 98 15.34 5.03 -2.72
CA LEU A 98 15.66 5.59 -4.03
C LEU A 98 16.85 4.83 -4.61
N HIS A 99 16.70 4.26 -5.80
CA HIS A 99 17.87 3.89 -6.59
C HIS A 99 18.56 5.19 -7.04
N GLY A 100 19.87 5.33 -6.77
CA GLY A 100 20.63 6.54 -7.07
C GLY A 100 20.67 6.96 -8.55
N GLU A 101 20.14 6.13 -9.44
CA GLU A 101 20.08 6.38 -10.89
C GLU A 101 19.08 7.48 -11.28
N ILE A 102 18.08 7.80 -10.45
CA ILE A 102 17.06 8.80 -10.75
C ILE A 102 17.47 10.21 -10.28
N LEU A 103 18.38 10.31 -9.30
CA LEU A 103 18.84 11.59 -8.74
C LEU A 103 19.25 12.64 -9.79
N PRO A 104 19.98 12.29 -10.86
CA PRO A 104 20.38 13.27 -11.88
C PRO A 104 19.21 13.88 -12.66
N TYR A 105 18.05 13.23 -12.67
CA TYR A 105 16.90 13.61 -13.48
C TYR A 105 15.81 14.32 -12.67
N VAL A 106 15.97 14.48 -11.36
CA VAL A 106 14.94 15.09 -10.49
C VAL A 106 14.62 16.51 -10.93
N ASP A 107 15.63 17.33 -11.21
CA ASP A 107 15.43 18.72 -11.65
C ASP A 107 14.72 18.78 -13.01
N GLU A 108 15.06 17.87 -13.93
CA GLU A 108 14.41 17.77 -15.23
C GLU A 108 12.94 17.35 -15.09
N LEU A 109 12.66 16.36 -14.24
CA LEU A 109 11.30 15.90 -13.96
C LEU A 109 10.43 17.00 -13.33
N GLU A 110 11.01 17.84 -12.46
CA GLU A 110 10.33 19.00 -11.87
C GLU A 110 9.95 20.05 -12.93
N VAL A 111 10.88 20.40 -13.82
CA VAL A 111 10.60 21.30 -14.95
C VAL A 111 9.51 20.76 -15.87
N LEU A 112 9.57 19.46 -16.19
CA LEU A 112 8.54 18.80 -17.01
C LEU A 112 7.19 18.81 -16.29
N ARG A 113 7.17 18.55 -14.97
CA ARG A 113 5.96 18.59 -14.16
C ARG A 113 5.31 19.96 -14.19
N GLU A 114 6.07 21.04 -13.94
CA GLU A 114 5.53 22.40 -14.00
C GLU A 114 4.94 22.70 -15.38
N LYS A 115 5.69 22.38 -16.45
CA LYS A 115 5.30 22.67 -17.83
C LYS A 115 4.03 21.93 -18.27
N PHE A 116 3.86 20.68 -17.85
CA PHE A 116 2.73 19.85 -18.29
C PHE A 116 1.60 19.76 -17.25
N SER A 117 1.74 20.44 -16.09
CA SER A 117 0.77 20.34 -15.00
C SER A 117 -0.65 20.84 -15.32
N THR A 118 -0.79 21.62 -16.39
CA THR A 118 -2.08 22.17 -16.82
C THR A 118 -2.54 21.61 -18.16
N ASP A 119 -1.81 20.67 -18.76
CA ASP A 119 -2.13 20.09 -20.07
C ASP A 119 -2.97 18.81 -19.89
N GLU A 120 -4.24 18.88 -20.31
CA GLU A 120 -5.22 17.79 -20.15
C GLU A 120 -4.86 16.50 -20.90
N ARG A 121 -3.87 16.54 -21.80
CA ARG A 121 -3.36 15.34 -22.48
C ARG A 121 -2.44 14.49 -21.60
N PHE A 122 -1.94 15.06 -20.50
CA PHE A 122 -1.01 14.39 -19.60
C PHE A 122 -1.68 14.08 -18.26
N ASN A 123 -1.56 12.82 -17.83
CA ASN A 123 -1.95 12.44 -16.48
C ASN A 123 -0.79 12.75 -15.52
N ILE A 124 -0.99 13.70 -14.62
CA ILE A 124 -0.05 13.92 -13.51
C ILE A 124 -0.31 12.83 -12.47
N CYS A 125 0.55 11.82 -12.47
CA CYS A 125 0.61 10.90 -11.36
C CYS A 125 1.12 11.65 -10.13
N ARG A 126 0.25 11.88 -9.14
CA ARG A 126 0.73 12.33 -7.82
C ARG A 126 1.56 11.20 -7.22
N ILE A 127 2.77 11.56 -6.77
CA ILE A 127 3.47 10.75 -5.78
C ILE A 127 2.59 10.80 -4.54
N VAL A 128 2.00 9.66 -4.20
CA VAL A 128 1.23 9.49 -2.97
C VAL A 128 2.25 9.13 -1.90
N ASP A 129 2.39 9.99 -0.90
CA ASP A 129 3.35 9.92 0.21
C ASP A 129 2.93 8.99 1.34
#